data_AF-A0A848LVF6-F1
#
_entry.id   AF-A0A848LVF6-F1
#
_cell.length_a   1.000
_cell.length_b   1.000
_cell.length_c   1.000
_cell.angle_alpha   90.00
_cell.angle_beta   90.00
_cell.angle_gamma   90.00
#
_symmetry.space_group_name_H-M   'P 1'
#
loop_
_entity.id
_entity.type
_entity.pdbx_description
1 polymer ?
#
loop_
_entity_poly.entity_id
_entity_poly.type
_entity_poly.pdbx_seq_one_letter_code
_entity_poly.pdbx_strand_id
1 'polypeptide(L)'
;MATASEASQQANRSVMDPKRLVVIFYLLAGIILALFLERVFGLLWARFGWGDPILLEGLDWKVSTLVGYLLAVGVAVGAYFHPRTHALSLDVASELMKVTWPTWTETRASTMAVVVASLVAAVVLFFIDTIAYSLMVDWLPAVWGKL
;
A
#
# COMPACT_ATOMS: atom_id res chain seq x y z
N MET A 1 -10.93 16.40 28.25
CA MET A 1 -12.24 16.03 27.68
C MET A 1 -11.95 15.16 26.48
N ALA A 2 -12.44 13.92 26.46
CA ALA A 2 -12.23 13.05 25.30
C ALA A 2 -12.86 13.73 24.07
N THR A 3 -12.09 13.92 23.01
CA THR A 3 -12.60 14.52 21.78
C THR A 3 -13.62 13.56 21.15
N ALA A 4 -14.61 14.06 20.39
CA ALA A 4 -15.65 13.21 19.78
C ALA A 4 -15.09 12.06 18.92
N SER A 5 -13.85 12.20 18.42
CA SER A 5 -13.09 11.15 17.71
C SER A 5 -12.64 10.01 18.63
N GLU A 6 -12.23 10.31 19.87
CA GLU A 6 -11.80 9.29 20.84
C GLU A 6 -12.99 8.45 21.31
N ALA A 7 -14.15 9.09 21.51
CA ALA A 7 -15.39 8.41 21.89
C ALA A 7 -15.91 7.47 20.79
N SER A 8 -15.85 7.88 19.51
CA SER A 8 -16.24 7.02 18.38
C SER A 8 -15.25 5.89 18.12
N GLN A 9 -13.94 6.15 18.27
CA GLN A 9 -12.92 5.10 18.19
C GLN A 9 -13.04 4.08 19.31
N GLN A 10 -13.33 4.51 20.54
CA GLN A 10 -13.52 3.61 21.68
C GLN A 10 -14.81 2.79 21.56
N ALA A 11 -15.90 3.38 21.09
CA ALA A 11 -17.12 2.65 20.76
C ALA A 11 -16.88 1.61 19.65
N ASN A 12 -16.14 1.95 18.60
CA ASN A 12 -15.83 1.01 17.51
C ASN A 12 -14.92 -0.14 17.98
N ARG A 13 -13.95 0.13 18.86
CA ARG A 13 -13.09 -0.89 19.49
C ARG A 13 -13.88 -1.88 20.35
N SER A 14 -14.97 -1.45 20.98
CA SER A 14 -15.80 -2.34 21.81
C SER A 14 -16.69 -3.31 21.00
N VAL A 15 -16.94 -3.03 19.72
CA VAL A 15 -17.82 -3.84 18.86
C VAL A 15 -17.04 -4.85 18.01
N MET A 16 -15.74 -4.59 17.77
CA MET A 16 -14.94 -5.31 16.77
C MET A 16 -13.92 -6.24 17.42
N ASP A 17 -14.20 -7.56 17.40
CA ASP A 17 -13.28 -8.61 17.86
C ASP A 17 -12.14 -8.82 16.82
N PRO A 18 -10.87 -8.96 17.22
CA PRO A 18 -9.76 -9.33 16.33
C PRO A 18 -10.08 -10.47 15.37
N LYS A 19 -10.84 -11.48 15.82
CA LYS A 19 -11.24 -12.61 14.97
C LYS A 19 -12.10 -12.17 13.78
N ARG A 20 -13.03 -11.24 14.00
CA ARG A 20 -13.89 -10.70 12.92
C ARG A 20 -13.07 -9.92 11.90
N LEU A 21 -12.10 -9.13 12.36
CA LEU A 21 -11.18 -8.40 11.49
C LEU A 21 -10.37 -9.34 10.58
N VAL A 22 -9.86 -10.43 11.15
CA VAL A 22 -9.08 -11.41 10.39
C VAL A 22 -9.93 -12.10 9.31
N VAL A 23 -11.16 -12.48 9.62
CA VAL A 23 -12.08 -13.08 8.62
C VAL A 23 -12.38 -12.07 7.49
N ILE A 24 -12.71 -10.83 7.83
CA ILE A 24 -12.96 -9.78 6.83
C ILE A 24 -11.71 -9.56 5.96
N PHE A 25 -10.52 -9.54 6.57
CA PHE A 25 -9.26 -9.42 5.87
C PHE A 25 -9.06 -10.55 4.85
N TYR A 26 -9.22 -11.82 5.24
CA TYR A 26 -9.08 -12.95 4.32
C TYR A 26 -10.10 -12.93 3.18
N LEU A 27 -11.34 -12.50 3.44
CA LEU A 27 -12.36 -12.34 2.40
C LEU A 27 -11.97 -11.26 1.39
N LEU A 28 -11.59 -10.07 1.86
CA LEU A 28 -11.17 -8.96 0.99
C LEU A 28 -9.89 -9.28 0.22
N ALA A 29 -8.88 -9.85 0.90
CA ALA A 29 -7.64 -10.28 0.28
C ALA A 29 -7.89 -11.37 -0.77
N GLY A 30 -8.80 -12.31 -0.51
CA GLY A 30 -9.22 -13.32 -1.47
C GLY A 30 -9.88 -12.72 -2.72
N ILE A 31 -10.76 -11.73 -2.56
CA ILE A 31 -11.39 -11.02 -3.69
C ILE A 31 -10.34 -10.29 -4.52
N ILE A 32 -9.45 -9.52 -3.87
CA ILE A 32 -8.37 -8.80 -4.55
C ILE A 32 -7.45 -9.77 -5.30
N LEU A 33 -7.07 -10.87 -4.65
CA LEU A 33 -6.25 -11.92 -5.24
C LEU A 33 -6.93 -12.52 -6.47
N ALA A 34 -8.24 -12.74 -6.41
CA ALA A 34 -8.99 -13.32 -7.51
C ALA A 34 -9.07 -12.37 -8.73
N LEU A 35 -9.34 -11.08 -8.50
CA LEU A 35 -9.32 -10.06 -9.56
C LEU A 35 -7.93 -9.94 -10.20
N PHE A 36 -6.88 -10.04 -9.40
CA PHE A 36 -5.50 -10.05 -9.87
C PHE A 36 -5.20 -11.31 -10.70
N LEU A 37 -5.53 -12.50 -10.19
CA LEU A 37 -5.27 -13.78 -10.84
C LEU A 37 -6.01 -13.92 -12.17
N GLU A 38 -7.25 -13.44 -12.26
CA GLU A 38 -7.97 -13.39 -13.54
C GLU A 38 -7.14 -12.67 -14.61
N ARG A 39 -6.53 -11.53 -14.26
CA ARG A 39 -5.71 -10.75 -15.19
C ARG A 39 -4.42 -11.46 -15.56
N VAL A 40 -3.75 -12.07 -14.57
CA VAL A 40 -2.51 -12.82 -14.78
C VAL A 40 -2.77 -14.05 -15.66
N PHE A 41 -3.80 -14.84 -15.35
CA PHE A 41 -4.12 -16.04 -16.10
C PHE A 41 -4.61 -15.74 -17.51
N GLY A 42 -5.38 -14.67 -17.73
CA GLY A 42 -5.75 -14.22 -19.07
C GLY A 42 -4.52 -13.87 -19.94
N LEU A 43 -3.52 -13.20 -19.36
CA LEU A 43 -2.25 -12.90 -20.05
C LEU A 43 -1.43 -14.17 -20.33
N LEU A 44 -1.37 -15.09 -19.37
CA LEU A 44 -0.66 -16.36 -19.53
C LEU A 44 -1.30 -17.23 -20.61
N TRP A 45 -2.62 -17.40 -20.61
CA TRP A 45 -3.36 -18.16 -21.62
C TRP A 45 -3.11 -17.60 -23.02
N ALA A 46 -3.19 -16.27 -23.18
CA ALA A 46 -2.89 -15.60 -24.43
C ALA A 46 -1.43 -15.82 -24.88
N ARG A 47 -0.47 -15.82 -23.94
CA ARG A 47 0.94 -16.05 -24.25
C ARG A 47 1.24 -17.48 -24.68
N PHE A 48 0.58 -18.46 -24.07
CA PHE A 48 0.73 -19.88 -24.41
C PHE A 48 -0.10 -20.30 -25.64
N GLY A 49 -0.94 -19.39 -26.18
CA GLY A 49 -1.76 -19.66 -27.36
C GLY A 49 -2.86 -20.69 -27.10
N TRP A 50 -3.25 -20.88 -25.83
CA TRP A 50 -4.36 -21.76 -25.48
C TRP A 50 -5.68 -21.08 -25.85
N GLY A 51 -6.55 -21.83 -26.55
CA GLY A 51 -7.91 -21.38 -26.82
C GLY A 51 -8.62 -21.14 -25.49
N ASP A 52 -9.22 -19.96 -25.34
CA ASP A 52 -9.88 -19.55 -24.11
C ASP A 52 -11.40 -19.46 -24.38
N PRO A 53 -12.10 -20.62 -24.44
CA PRO A 53 -13.50 -20.66 -24.82
C PRO A 53 -14.35 -19.94 -23.77
N ILE A 54 -15.36 -19.23 -24.27
CA ILE A 54 -16.34 -18.53 -23.44
C ILE A 54 -17.26 -19.59 -22.84
N LEU A 55 -17.30 -19.68 -21.51
CA LEU A 55 -18.09 -20.67 -20.77
C LEU A 55 -19.53 -20.21 -20.51
N LEU A 56 -19.76 -18.91 -20.40
CA LEU A 56 -21.08 -18.30 -20.20
C LEU A 56 -21.28 -17.20 -21.23
N GLU A 57 -22.12 -17.47 -22.22
CA GLU A 57 -22.56 -16.47 -23.20
C GLU A 57 -23.36 -15.38 -22.48
N GLY A 58 -22.76 -14.19 -22.34
CA GLY A 58 -23.35 -13.02 -21.68
C GLY A 58 -22.47 -12.35 -20.60
N LEU A 59 -21.45 -13.05 -20.08
CA LEU A 59 -20.55 -12.51 -19.04
C LEU A 59 -19.07 -12.50 -19.43
N ASP A 60 -18.72 -12.86 -20.68
CA ASP A 60 -17.35 -13.05 -21.18
C ASP A 60 -16.47 -13.89 -20.24
N TRP A 61 -17.07 -14.84 -19.51
CA TRP A 61 -16.35 -15.68 -18.56
C TRP A 61 -15.57 -16.76 -19.29
N LYS A 62 -14.25 -16.68 -19.19
CA LYS A 62 -13.30 -17.57 -19.85
C LYS A 62 -12.80 -18.67 -18.92
N VAL A 63 -12.22 -19.73 -19.49
CA VAL A 63 -11.62 -20.82 -18.70
C VAL A 63 -10.48 -20.29 -17.82
N SER A 64 -9.66 -19.36 -18.34
CA SER A 64 -8.59 -18.72 -17.58
C SER A 64 -9.11 -18.01 -16.32
N THR A 65 -10.29 -17.39 -16.43
CA THR A 65 -10.94 -16.64 -15.35
C THR A 65 -11.41 -17.59 -14.26
N LEU A 66 -12.08 -18.68 -14.62
CA LEU A 66 -12.55 -19.69 -13.66
C LEU A 66 -11.39 -20.32 -12.89
N VAL A 67 -10.31 -20.69 -13.59
CA VAL A 67 -9.11 -21.25 -12.95
C VAL A 67 -8.47 -20.24 -12.00
N GLY A 68 -8.41 -18.96 -12.39
CA GLY A 68 -7.93 -17.88 -11.52
C GLY A 68 -8.74 -17.73 -10.25
N TYR A 69 -10.08 -17.70 -10.35
CA TYR A 69 -10.97 -17.62 -9.18
C TYR A 69 -10.85 -18.85 -8.28
N LEU A 70 -10.84 -20.06 -8.84
CA LEU A 70 -10.71 -21.30 -8.07
C LEU A 70 -9.39 -21.36 -7.33
N LEU A 71 -8.29 -20.99 -7.99
CA LEU A 71 -6.97 -20.99 -7.37
C LEU A 71 -6.88 -19.90 -6.28
N ALA A 72 -7.46 -18.71 -6.50
CA ALA A 72 -7.52 -17.66 -5.49
C ALA A 72 -8.31 -18.09 -4.25
N VAL A 73 -9.48 -18.72 -4.42
CA VAL A 73 -10.27 -19.27 -3.31
C VAL A 73 -9.50 -20.37 -2.60
N GLY A 74 -8.88 -21.30 -3.33
CA GLY A 74 -8.06 -22.37 -2.75
C GLY A 74 -6.90 -21.83 -1.92
N VAL A 75 -6.20 -20.79 -2.41
CA VAL A 75 -5.11 -20.13 -1.68
C VAL A 75 -5.63 -19.39 -0.45
N ALA A 76 -6.74 -18.64 -0.56
CA ALA A 76 -7.31 -17.90 0.57
C ALA A 76 -7.78 -18.86 1.69
N VAL A 77 -8.47 -19.94 1.32
CA VAL A 77 -8.93 -20.97 2.26
C VAL A 77 -7.75 -21.73 2.86
N GLY A 78 -6.76 -22.11 2.05
CA GLY A 78 -5.54 -22.76 2.53
C GLY A 78 -4.76 -21.89 3.51
N ALA A 79 -4.65 -20.59 3.23
CA ALA A 79 -4.01 -19.62 4.12
C ALA A 79 -4.80 -19.41 5.42
N TYR A 80 -6.13 -19.49 5.39
CA TYR A 80 -6.96 -19.39 6.59
C TYR A 80 -6.78 -20.60 7.53
N PHE A 81 -6.67 -21.81 6.98
CA PHE A 81 -6.50 -23.02 7.79
C PHE A 81 -5.06 -23.27 8.26
N HIS A 82 -4.07 -22.61 7.66
CA HIS A 82 -2.69 -22.79 8.08
C HIS A 82 -2.43 -22.08 9.43
N PRO A 83 -1.94 -22.81 10.46
CA PRO A 83 -1.94 -22.29 11.84
C PRO A 83 -1.00 -21.10 12.03
N ARG A 84 0.10 -21.03 11.27
CA ARG A 84 1.05 -19.92 11.36
C ARG A 84 0.47 -18.61 10.82
N THR A 85 -0.16 -18.65 9.65
CA THR A 85 -0.75 -17.45 9.03
C THR A 85 -1.94 -16.96 9.83
N HIS A 86 -2.80 -17.86 10.30
CA HIS A 86 -3.94 -17.49 11.13
C HIS A 86 -3.52 -16.87 12.47
N ALA A 87 -2.52 -17.44 13.15
CA ALA A 87 -1.99 -16.87 14.40
C ALA A 87 -1.37 -15.48 14.16
N LEU A 88 -0.52 -15.33 13.15
CA LEU A 88 0.08 -14.05 12.79
C LEU A 88 -0.97 -12.98 12.45
N SER A 89 -2.04 -13.35 11.72
CA SER A 89 -3.13 -12.42 11.41
C SER A 89 -3.85 -11.95 12.66
N LEU A 90 -4.07 -12.82 13.64
CA LEU A 90 -4.70 -12.45 14.92
C LEU A 90 -3.80 -11.53 15.74
N ASP A 91 -2.50 -11.81 15.80
CA ASP A 91 -1.55 -10.96 16.52
C ASP A 91 -1.50 -9.56 15.90
N VAL A 92 -1.38 -9.47 14.58
CA VAL A 92 -1.43 -8.19 13.85
C VAL A 92 -2.75 -7.46 14.08
N ALA A 93 -3.88 -8.14 14.01
CA ALA A 93 -5.19 -7.53 14.27
C ALA A 93 -5.26 -6.98 15.70
N SER A 94 -4.71 -7.70 16.68
CA SER A 94 -4.67 -7.26 18.08
C SER A 94 -3.80 -6.01 18.28
N GLU A 95 -2.67 -5.91 17.56
CA GLU A 95 -1.80 -4.73 17.60
C GLU A 95 -2.43 -3.53 16.86
N LEU A 96 -3.07 -3.76 15.72
CA LEU A 96 -3.77 -2.71 14.97
C LEU A 96 -4.90 -2.07 15.79
N MET A 97 -5.54 -2.82 16.68
CA MET A 97 -6.58 -2.27 17.58
C MET A 97 -6.01 -1.32 18.64
N LYS A 98 -4.72 -1.46 18.99
CA LYS A 98 -4.02 -0.58 19.94
C LYS A 98 -3.52 0.69 19.29
N VAL A 99 -3.40 0.73 17.95
CA VAL A 99 -2.97 1.92 17.23
C VAL A 99 -4.00 3.04 17.40
N THR A 100 -3.50 4.23 17.72
CA THR A 100 -4.29 5.45 17.74
C THR A 100 -4.18 6.11 16.37
N TRP A 101 -5.29 6.19 15.65
CA TRP A 101 -5.33 6.84 14.35
C TRP A 101 -5.33 8.36 14.53
N PRO A 102 -4.43 9.09 13.83
CA PRO A 102 -4.26 10.51 14.04
C PRO A 102 -5.50 11.29 13.62
N THR A 103 -5.76 12.38 14.33
CA THR A 103 -6.81 13.32 13.94
C THR A 103 -6.38 14.16 12.74
N TRP A 104 -7.33 14.72 11.99
CA TRP A 104 -7.01 15.57 10.83
C TRP A 104 -6.08 16.75 11.19
N THR A 105 -6.24 17.30 12.39
CA THR A 105 -5.39 18.36 12.93
C THR A 105 -3.95 17.89 13.19
N GLU A 106 -3.77 16.70 13.74
CA GLU A 106 -2.44 16.09 13.96
C GLU A 106 -1.76 15.75 12.64
N THR A 107 -2.52 15.19 11.68
CA THR A 107 -2.01 14.89 10.33
C THR A 107 -1.52 16.15 9.65
N ARG A 108 -2.31 17.24 9.68
CA ARG A 108 -1.91 18.53 9.09
C ARG A 108 -0.69 19.13 9.79
N ALA A 109 -0.60 19.04 11.11
CA ALA A 109 0.56 19.53 11.85
C ALA A 109 1.84 18.76 11.46
N SER A 110 1.75 17.43 11.35
CA SER A 110 2.86 16.58 10.94
C SER A 110 3.30 16.86 9.51
N THR A 111 2.34 17.00 8.57
CA THR A 111 2.65 17.36 7.18
C THR A 111 3.29 18.75 7.09
N MET A 112 2.79 19.73 7.85
CA MET A 112 3.36 21.08 7.87
C MET A 112 4.83 21.06 8.34
N ALA A 113 5.14 20.27 9.37
CA ALA A 113 6.52 20.13 9.85
C ALA A 113 7.46 19.60 8.75
N VAL A 114 7.03 18.58 7.99
CA VAL A 114 7.82 18.03 6.87
C VAL A 114 7.98 19.04 5.74
N VAL A 115 6.92 19.80 5.41
CA VAL A 115 6.98 20.86 4.39
C VAL A 115 7.99 21.93 4.78
N VAL A 116 7.96 22.40 6.02
CA VAL A 116 8.90 23.43 6.50
C VAL A 116 10.33 22.90 6.51
N ALA A 117 10.56 21.68 7.00
CA ALA A 117 11.89 21.06 6.99
C ALA A 117 12.44 20.92 5.57
N SER A 118 11.60 20.50 4.62
CA SER A 118 11.96 20.37 3.20
C SER A 118 12.26 21.73 2.56
N LEU A 119 11.50 22.77 2.90
CA LEU A 119 11.74 24.13 2.42
C LEU A 119 13.08 24.68 2.92
N VAL A 120 13.39 24.49 4.20
CA VAL A 120 14.68 24.89 4.77
C VAL A 120 15.83 24.16 4.08
N ALA A 121 15.70 22.85 3.88
CA ALA A 121 16.70 22.06 3.14
C ALA A 121 16.90 22.58 1.71
N ALA A 122 15.80 22.90 1.01
CA ALA A 122 15.86 23.45 -0.35
C ALA A 122 16.57 24.81 -0.41
N VAL A 123 16.33 25.70 0.56
CA VAL A 123 17.01 26.99 0.65
C VAL A 123 18.51 26.82 0.90
N VAL A 124 18.89 25.92 1.80
CA VAL A 124 20.31 25.63 2.08
C VAL A 124 20.99 25.06 0.84
N LEU A 125 20.38 24.09 0.18
CA LEU A 125 20.91 23.52 -1.06
C LEU A 125 21.04 24.58 -2.15
N PHE A 126 20.07 25.46 -2.32
CA PHE A 126 20.14 26.56 -3.28
C PHE A 126 21.38 27.44 -3.09
N PHE A 127 21.72 27.80 -1.84
CA PHE A 127 22.92 28.59 -1.57
C PHE A 127 24.20 27.80 -1.84
N ILE A 128 24.27 26.53 -1.43
CA ILE A 128 25.44 25.68 -1.68
C ILE A 128 25.66 25.55 -3.18
N ASP A 129 24.62 25.25 -3.95
CA ASP A 129 24.69 25.07 -5.40
C ASP A 129 25.10 26.37 -6.10
N THR A 130 24.56 27.50 -5.67
CA THR A 130 24.92 28.82 -6.23
C THR A 130 26.40 29.14 -5.99
N ILE A 131 26.89 28.92 -4.75
CA ILE A 131 28.29 29.17 -4.40
C ILE A 131 29.21 28.20 -5.15
N ALA A 132 28.86 26.91 -5.19
CA ALA A 132 29.64 25.89 -5.90
C ALA A 132 29.73 26.21 -7.39
N TYR A 133 28.63 26.65 -8.01
CA TYR A 133 28.61 27.09 -9.40
C TYR A 133 29.57 28.26 -9.63
N SER A 134 29.45 29.35 -8.86
CA SER A 134 30.34 30.51 -9.02
C SER A 134 31.81 30.17 -8.76
N LEU A 135 32.10 29.27 -7.81
CA LEU A 135 33.47 28.85 -7.52
C LEU A 135 34.06 28.01 -8.65
N MET A 136 33.35 26.97 -9.09
CA MET A 136 33.85 26.00 -10.06
C MET A 136 33.82 26.51 -11.50
N VAL A 137 32.78 27.29 -11.86
CA VAL A 137 32.56 27.73 -13.25
C VAL A 137 33.20 29.09 -13.51
N ASP A 138 33.05 30.05 -12.60
CA ASP A 138 33.52 31.42 -12.87
C ASP A 138 34.92 31.65 -12.32
N TRP A 139 35.19 31.24 -11.08
CA TRP A 139 36.42 31.62 -10.39
C TRP A 139 37.62 30.72 -10.73
N LEU A 140 37.43 29.40 -10.68
CA LEU A 140 38.50 28.43 -10.94
C LEU A 140 39.10 28.58 -12.35
N PRO A 141 38.31 28.71 -13.44
CA PRO A 141 38.87 28.87 -14.77
C PRO A 141 39.48 30.26 -14.99
N ALA A 142 38.95 31.31 -14.37
CA ALA A 142 39.51 32.65 -14.46
C ALA A 142 40.87 32.80 -13.77
N VAL A 143 41.09 32.06 -12.68
CA VAL A 143 42.40 31.99 -12.00
C VAL A 143 43.37 31.13 -12.79
N TRP A 144 42.94 29.97 -13.30
CA TRP A 144 43.80 29.08 -14.07
C TRP A 144 44.15 29.63 -15.46
N GLY A 145 43.25 30.37 -16.11
CA GLY A 145 43.52 31.03 -17.39
C GLY A 145 44.48 32.22 -17.31
N LYS A 146 44.85 32.65 -16.08
CA LYS A 146 45.85 33.69 -15.82
C LYS A 146 47.21 33.14 -15.35
N LEU A 147 47.29 31.85 -15.07
CA LEU A 147 48.53 31.11 -14.76
C LEU A 147 49.09 30.48 -16.03
#